data_AF-A0A7K0DC68-F1
#
_entry.id   AF-A0A7K0DC68-F1
#
_cell.length_a   1.000
_cell.length_b   1.000
_cell.length_c   1.000
_cell.angle_alpha   90.00
_cell.angle_beta   90.00
_cell.angle_gamma   90.00
#
_symmetry.space_group_name_H-M   'P 1'
#
loop_
_entity.id
_entity.type
_entity.pdbx_description
1 polymer ?
#
loop_
_entity_poly.entity_id
_entity_poly.type
_entity_poly.pdbx_seq_one_letter_code
_entity_poly.pdbx_strand_id
1 'polypeptide(L)'
;MGKVQVDPELLRQAAEKTRHVSDRISNALTTLQSQADGLGSPWGEDVYGYKFAVENGYLDAQTQLHTITDGLAGHSSSHADGQQTSSKYLTDTDDGNSDGFK
;
A
#
# COMPACT_ATOMS: atom_id res chain seq x y z
N MET A 1 -18.86 -31.14 2.82
CA MET A 1 -18.84 -29.71 3.17
C MET A 1 -17.45 -29.36 3.67
N GLY A 2 -16.68 -28.58 2.92
CA GLY A 2 -15.35 -28.17 3.35
C GLY A 2 -15.47 -27.20 4.52
N LYS A 3 -15.01 -27.59 5.71
CA LYS A 3 -14.80 -26.63 6.80
C LYS A 3 -13.77 -25.63 6.32
N VAL A 4 -14.17 -24.38 6.15
CA VAL A 4 -13.23 -23.28 6.03
C VAL A 4 -12.55 -23.18 7.40
N GLN A 5 -11.39 -23.83 7.54
CA GLN A 5 -10.50 -23.66 8.68
C GLN A 5 -9.76 -22.35 8.45
N VAL A 6 -10.21 -21.31 9.13
CA VAL A 6 -9.48 -20.05 9.19
C VAL A 6 -8.55 -20.15 10.39
N ASP A 7 -7.24 -20.10 10.15
CA ASP A 7 -6.23 -20.07 11.20
C ASP A 7 -5.88 -18.59 11.50
N PRO A 8 -6.21 -18.09 12.71
CA PRO A 8 -5.95 -16.69 13.10
C PRO A 8 -4.47 -16.31 13.05
N GLU A 9 -3.56 -17.26 13.27
CA GLU A 9 -2.12 -17.04 13.23
C GLU A 9 -1.61 -16.94 11.78
N LEU A 10 -2.14 -17.76 10.86
CA LEU A 10 -1.85 -17.61 9.43
C LEU A 10 -2.35 -16.27 8.88
N LEU A 11 -3.51 -15.79 9.35
CA LEU A 11 -4.02 -14.45 9.02
C LEU A 11 -3.10 -13.34 9.53
N ARG A 12 -2.62 -13.46 10.78
CA ARG A 12 -1.67 -12.51 11.36
C ARG A 12 -0.38 -12.45 10.56
N GLN A 13 0.19 -13.60 10.19
CA GLN A 13 1.38 -13.69 9.35
C GLN A 13 1.14 -13.15 7.93
N ALA A 14 -0.05 -13.38 7.36
CA ALA A 14 -0.41 -12.81 6.06
C ALA A 14 -0.49 -11.27 6.12
N ALA A 15 -1.00 -10.71 7.21
CA ALA A 15 -1.02 -9.26 7.46
C ALA A 15 0.38 -8.67 7.52
N GLU A 16 1.29 -9.29 8.26
CA GLU A 16 2.68 -8.86 8.33
C GLU A 16 3.38 -8.91 6.96
N LYS A 17 3.18 -9.99 6.20
CA LYS A 17 3.76 -10.12 4.85
C LYS A 17 3.20 -9.10 3.88
N THR A 18 1.89 -8.86 3.92
CA THR A 18 1.22 -7.88 3.06
C THR A 18 1.74 -6.48 3.37
N ARG A 19 1.80 -6.11 4.66
CA ARG A 19 2.38 -4.85 5.11
C ARG A 19 3.82 -4.69 4.62
N HIS A 20 4.66 -5.72 4.77
CA HIS A 20 6.05 -5.66 4.33
C HIS A 20 6.21 -5.49 2.80
N VAL A 21 5.41 -6.17 1.99
CA VAL A 21 5.43 -5.98 0.53
C VAL A 21 5.01 -4.56 0.17
N SER A 22 3.94 -4.08 0.78
CA SER A 22 3.45 -2.72 0.60
C SER A 22 4.48 -1.66 0.98
N ASP A 23 5.11 -1.78 2.15
CA ASP A 23 6.16 -0.88 2.61
C ASP A 23 7.32 -0.80 1.61
N ARG A 24 7.71 -1.94 1.02
CA ARG A 24 8.77 -1.97 -0.01
C ARG A 24 8.37 -1.27 -1.29
N ILE A 25 7.13 -1.44 -1.74
CA ILE A 25 6.64 -0.75 -2.95
C ILE A 25 6.54 0.75 -2.68
N SER A 26 5.96 1.15 -1.54
CA SER A 26 5.90 2.55 -1.11
C SER A 26 7.31 3.15 -1.04
N ASN A 27 8.29 2.48 -0.43
CA ASN A 27 9.66 2.98 -0.39
C ASN A 27 10.28 3.15 -1.79
N ALA A 28 10.08 2.20 -2.70
CA ALA A 28 10.60 2.29 -4.06
C ALA A 28 9.99 3.48 -4.81
N LEU A 29 8.68 3.68 -4.67
CA LEU A 29 7.96 4.79 -5.30
C LEU A 29 8.33 6.14 -4.68
N THR A 30 8.39 6.25 -3.35
CA THR A 30 8.84 7.46 -2.65
C THR A 30 10.29 7.80 -3.00
N THR A 31 11.16 6.80 -3.19
CA THR A 31 12.54 7.03 -3.65
C THR A 31 12.54 7.57 -5.08
N LEU A 32 11.77 6.96 -5.99
CA LEU A 32 11.64 7.43 -7.36
C LEU A 32 11.10 8.87 -7.42
N GLN A 33 10.07 9.16 -6.63
CA GLN A 33 9.49 10.49 -6.49
C GLN A 33 10.52 11.49 -5.97
N SER A 34 11.23 11.16 -4.88
CA SER A 34 12.26 12.04 -4.30
C SER A 34 13.39 12.34 -5.29
N GLN A 35 13.76 11.37 -6.12
CA GLN A 35 14.75 11.56 -7.19
C GLN A 35 14.20 12.46 -8.31
N ALA A 36 12.95 12.25 -8.72
CA ALA A 36 12.29 13.09 -9.72
C ALA A 36 12.15 14.54 -9.23
N ASP A 37 11.74 14.76 -7.99
CA ASP A 37 11.60 16.07 -7.36
C ASP A 37 12.97 16.77 -7.21
N GLY A 38 13.99 16.02 -6.78
CA GLY A 38 15.33 16.53 -6.53
C GLY A 38 16.10 16.97 -7.78
N LEU A 39 15.75 16.43 -8.95
CA LEU A 39 16.35 16.83 -10.22
C LEU A 39 15.76 18.13 -10.80
N GLY A 40 14.61 18.60 -10.28
CA GLY A 40 13.92 19.78 -10.76
C GLY A 40 13.38 19.64 -12.19
N SER A 41 13.10 20.78 -12.85
CA SER A 41 12.75 20.82 -14.27
C SER A 41 13.95 21.36 -15.08
N PRO A 42 14.83 20.50 -15.59
CA PRO A 42 16.08 20.94 -16.22
C PRO A 42 15.88 21.60 -17.58
N TRP A 43 14.63 21.66 -18.07
CA TRP A 43 14.32 22.01 -19.46
C TRP A 43 13.93 23.48 -19.69
N GLY A 44 13.94 24.33 -18.66
CA GLY A 44 13.63 25.76 -18.80
C GLY A 44 12.20 26.03 -19.26
N GLU A 45 11.87 27.32 -19.46
CA GLU A 45 10.53 27.79 -19.88
C GLU A 45 10.42 28.01 -21.40
N ASP A 46 11.37 27.51 -22.18
CA ASP A 46 11.28 27.63 -23.63
C ASP A 46 10.22 26.67 -24.21
N VAL A 47 9.86 26.88 -25.49
CA VAL A 47 8.81 26.09 -26.15
C VAL A 47 9.14 24.59 -26.15
N TYR A 48 10.41 24.20 -26.20
CA TYR A 48 10.81 22.80 -26.20
C TYR A 48 10.72 22.20 -24.79
N GLY A 49 11.18 22.91 -23.78
CA GLY A 49 11.06 22.51 -22.38
C GLY A 49 9.61 22.43 -21.91
N TYR A 50 8.77 23.39 -22.30
CA TYR A 50 7.34 23.35 -22.02
C TYR A 50 6.68 22.13 -22.65
N LYS A 51 7.00 21.81 -23.91
CA LYS A 51 6.47 20.62 -24.59
C LYS A 51 6.96 19.32 -23.97
N PHE A 52 8.19 19.27 -23.52
CA PHE A 52 8.79 18.07 -22.96
C PHE A 52 8.36 17.82 -21.50
N ALA A 53 8.19 18.88 -20.71
CA ALA A 53 7.85 18.78 -19.30
C ALA A 53 6.34 18.80 -19.05
N VAL A 54 5.61 19.70 -19.71
CA VAL A 54 4.20 20.00 -19.41
C VAL A 54 3.25 19.34 -20.42
N GLU A 55 3.40 19.60 -21.72
CA GLU A 55 2.41 19.16 -22.72
C GLU A 55 2.51 17.64 -23.02
N ASN A 56 1.76 16.81 -22.28
CA ASN A 56 1.94 15.34 -22.23
C ASN A 56 3.37 14.95 -21.81
N GLY A 57 3.98 15.82 -21.01
CA GLY A 57 5.36 15.68 -20.60
C GLY A 57 5.51 14.83 -19.34
N TYR A 58 6.75 14.72 -18.88
CA TYR A 58 7.06 13.87 -17.73
C TYR A 58 6.45 14.36 -16.40
N LEU A 59 6.02 15.62 -16.29
CA LEU A 59 5.38 16.15 -15.07
C LEU A 59 4.00 15.51 -14.83
N ASP A 60 3.28 15.15 -15.90
CA ASP A 60 2.04 14.38 -15.77
C ASP A 60 2.32 12.98 -15.23
N ALA A 61 3.38 12.33 -15.74
CA ALA A 61 3.83 11.04 -15.24
C ALA A 61 4.27 11.10 -13.76
N GLN A 62 4.96 12.18 -13.37
CA GLN A 62 5.34 12.45 -11.97
C GLN A 62 4.09 12.58 -11.08
N THR A 63 3.11 13.39 -11.49
CA THR A 63 1.83 13.58 -10.77
C THR A 63 1.06 12.26 -10.62
N GLN A 64 1.04 11.45 -11.68
CA GLN A 64 0.42 10.12 -11.64
C GLN A 64 1.15 9.18 -10.68
N LEU A 65 2.48 9.27 -10.61
CA LEU A 65 3.33 8.53 -9.68
C LEU A 65 2.99 8.88 -8.22
N HIS A 66 2.82 10.17 -7.88
CA HIS A 66 2.36 10.59 -6.55
C HIS A 66 1.01 9.95 -6.20
N THR A 67 0.04 10.07 -7.12
CA THR A 67 -1.32 9.54 -6.92
C THR A 67 -1.31 8.03 -6.65
N ILE A 68 -0.51 7.28 -7.40
CA ILE A 68 -0.38 5.82 -7.21
C ILE A 68 0.29 5.51 -5.87
N THR A 69 1.34 6.25 -5.51
CA THR A 69 2.08 6.05 -4.25
C THR A 69 1.18 6.24 -3.05
N ASP A 70 0.43 7.34 -3.00
CA ASP A 70 -0.50 7.67 -1.92
C ASP A 70 -1.66 6.66 -1.84
N GLY A 71 -2.23 6.29 -2.99
CA GLY A 71 -3.31 5.31 -3.07
C GLY A 71 -2.87 3.91 -2.60
N LEU A 72 -1.66 3.49 -2.99
CA LEU A 72 -1.12 2.19 -2.59
C LEU A 72 -0.81 2.15 -1.09
N ALA A 73 -0.24 3.22 -0.54
CA ALA A 73 0.02 3.32 0.90
C ALA A 73 -1.29 3.21 1.71
N GLY A 74 -2.33 3.94 1.30
CA GLY A 74 -3.65 3.88 1.93
C GLY A 74 -4.32 2.51 1.84
N HIS A 75 -4.35 1.90 0.65
CA HIS A 75 -4.95 0.58 0.45
C HIS A 75 -4.22 -0.50 1.27
N SER A 76 -2.90 -0.41 1.34
CA SER A 76 -2.06 -1.35 2.07
C SER A 76 -2.28 -1.30 3.59
N SER A 77 -2.37 -0.10 4.16
CA SER A 77 -2.73 0.07 5.58
C SER A 77 -4.09 -0.54 5.87
N SER A 78 -5.10 -0.18 5.07
CA SER A 78 -6.47 -0.69 5.22
C SER A 78 -6.54 -2.22 5.13
N HIS A 79 -5.80 -2.83 4.19
CA HIS A 79 -5.77 -4.27 4.03
C HIS A 79 -5.12 -4.99 5.24
N ALA A 80 -4.00 -4.46 5.74
CA ALA A 80 -3.33 -5.01 6.92
C ALA A 80 -4.21 -4.87 8.17
N ASP A 81 -4.88 -3.74 8.36
CA ASP A 81 -5.79 -3.49 9.47
C ASP A 81 -7.02 -4.42 9.42
N GLY A 82 -7.56 -4.66 8.21
CA GLY A 82 -8.63 -5.61 7.98
C GLY A 82 -8.26 -7.03 8.40
N GLN A 83 -7.09 -7.51 7.95
CA GLN A 83 -6.59 -8.85 8.32
C GLN A 83 -6.32 -8.98 9.82
N GLN A 84 -5.76 -7.95 10.46
CA GLN A 84 -5.55 -7.92 11.91
C GLN A 84 -6.88 -7.94 12.68
N THR A 85 -7.85 -7.16 12.22
CA THR A 85 -9.19 -7.11 12.82
C THR A 85 -9.90 -8.45 12.69
N SER A 86 -9.83 -9.09 11.52
CA SER A 86 -10.38 -10.44 11.32
C SER A 86 -9.73 -11.48 12.23
N SER A 87 -8.40 -11.45 12.38
CA SER A 87 -7.67 -12.34 13.29
C SER A 87 -8.14 -12.17 14.75
N LYS A 88 -8.33 -10.92 15.20
CA LYS A 88 -8.88 -10.63 16.53
C LYS A 88 -10.29 -11.18 16.70
N TYR A 89 -11.20 -10.91 15.77
CA TYR A 89 -12.58 -11.41 15.85
C TYR A 89 -12.67 -12.94 15.90
N LEU A 90 -11.83 -13.63 15.15
CA LEU A 90 -11.78 -15.09 15.17
C LEU A 90 -11.30 -15.61 16.52
N THR A 91 -10.23 -15.01 17.07
CA THR A 91 -9.69 -15.36 18.39
C THR A 91 -10.75 -15.14 19.49
N ASP A 92 -11.39 -13.97 19.50
CA ASP A 92 -12.43 -13.65 20.48
C ASP A 92 -13.64 -14.60 20.38
N THR A 93 -13.98 -15.04 19.17
CA THR A 93 -15.07 -16.02 18.94
C THR A 93 -14.70 -17.41 19.45
N ASP A 94 -13.46 -17.86 19.22
CA ASP A 94 -12.99 -19.15 19.68
C ASP A 94 -12.89 -19.20 21.22
N ASP A 95 -12.38 -18.13 21.84
CA ASP A 95 -12.28 -18.00 23.30
C ASP A 95 -13.67 -17.95 23.95
N GLY A 96 -14.60 -17.15 23.40
CA GLY A 96 -15.96 -17.05 23.90
C GLY A 96 -16.75 -18.36 23.78
N ASN A 97 -16.55 -19.10 22.68
CA ASN A 97 -17.10 -20.44 22.55
C ASN A 97 -16.50 -21.40 23.58
N SER A 98 -15.16 -21.41 23.73
CA SER A 98 -14.45 -22.24 24.73
C SER A 98 -14.96 -22.04 26.15
N ASP A 99 -15.15 -20.78 26.58
CA ASP A 99 -15.62 -20.48 27.93
C ASP A 99 -17.10 -20.83 28.15
N GLY A 100 -17.91 -20.83 27.09
CA GLY A 100 -19.31 -21.29 27.14
C GLY A 100 -19.48 -22.83 27.21
N PHE A 101 -18.42 -23.60 26.93
CA PHE A 101 -18.41 -25.06 27.01
C PHE A 101 -17.77 -25.62 28.29
N LYS A 102 -17.36 -24.76 29.23
CA LYS A 102 -17.01 -25.14 30.61
C LYS A 102 -18.24 -25.18 31.50
#